data_AF-A0A949YHD2-F1
#
_entry.id   AF-A0A949YHD2-F1
#
_cell.length_a   1.000
_cell.length_b   1.000
_cell.length_c   1.000
_cell.angle_alpha   90.00
_cell.angle_beta   90.00
_cell.angle_gamma   90.00
#
_symmetry.space_group_name_H-M   'P 1'
#
loop_
_entity.id
_entity.type
_entity.pdbx_description
1 polymer ?
#
loop_
_entity_poly.entity_id
_entity_poly.type
_entity_poly.pdbx_seq_one_letter_code
_entity_poly.pdbx_strand_id
1 'polypeptide(L)'
;MNFEELLKFAADQGASDVHFQSGSAPQLRIGGMIRKVESPAIDVTALRQFTASIAPQAIAEDINGAMFRGARFSRSFDGLGR
;
A
#
# COMPACT_ATOMS: atom_id res chain seq x y z
N MET A 1 11.48 -7.30 5.84
CA MET A 1 10.79 -6.14 6.43
C MET A 1 9.59 -6.67 7.19
N ASN A 2 9.35 -6.19 8.42
CA ASN A 2 8.15 -6.51 9.17
C ASN A 2 7.16 -5.33 9.00
N PHE A 3 6.01 -5.57 8.37
CA PHE A 3 5.07 -4.52 8.03
C PHE A 3 4.20 -4.13 9.23
N GLU A 4 3.88 -5.08 10.10
CA GLU A 4 3.10 -4.89 11.31
C GLU A 4 3.84 -3.98 12.31
N GLU A 5 5.15 -4.20 12.49
CA GLU A 5 6.01 -3.32 13.29
C GLU A 5 6.07 -1.90 12.71
N LEU A 6 6.11 -1.77 11.38
CA LEU A 6 6.14 -0.47 10.73
C LEU A 6 4.80 0.28 10.85
N LEU A 7 3.68 -0.44 10.76
CA LEU A 7 2.35 0.11 11.02
C LEU A 7 2.22 0.57 12.47
N LYS A 8 2.70 -0.24 13.42
CA LYS A 8 2.75 0.17 14.83
C LYS A 8 3.61 1.42 15.02
N PHE A 9 4.82 1.44 14.45
CA PHE A 9 5.70 2.61 14.48
C PHE A 9 5.01 3.85 13.90
N ALA A 10 4.34 3.73 12.75
CA ALA A 10 3.61 4.83 12.13
C ALA A 10 2.50 5.39 13.04
N ALA A 11 1.73 4.51 13.69
CA ALA A 11 0.70 4.90 14.65
C ALA A 11 1.31 5.61 15.87
N ASP A 12 2.39 5.06 16.43
CA ASP A 12 3.10 5.65 17.58
C ASP A 12 3.70 7.03 17.25
N GLN A 13 4.09 7.27 15.99
CA GLN A 13 4.58 8.57 15.50
C GLN A 13 3.46 9.57 15.12
N GLY A 14 2.19 9.18 15.23
CA GLY A 14 1.05 10.03 14.84
C GLY A 14 0.96 10.27 13.33
N ALA A 15 1.34 9.28 12.52
CA ALA A 15 1.20 9.36 11.07
C ALA A 15 -0.27 9.30 10.65
N SER A 16 -0.69 10.19 9.74
CA SER A 16 -2.00 10.15 9.11
C SER A 16 -2.08 9.08 8.02
N ASP A 17 -0.96 8.81 7.34
CA ASP A 17 -0.89 7.88 6.22
C ASP A 17 0.43 7.10 6.25
N VAL A 18 0.37 5.85 5.76
CA VAL A 18 1.53 5.00 5.47
C VAL A 18 1.52 4.67 3.99
N HIS A 19 2.62 4.98 3.31
CA HIS A 19 2.80 4.70 1.89
C HIS A 19 3.83 3.58 1.71
N PHE A 20 3.37 2.47 1.15
CA PHE A 20 4.21 1.36 0.72
C PHE A 20 4.31 1.34 -0.81
N GLN A 21 5.53 1.43 -1.32
CA GLN A 21 5.80 1.39 -2.75
C GLN A 21 7.04 0.55 -3.02
N SER A 22 6.90 -0.44 -3.89
CA SER A 22 8.02 -1.27 -4.33
C SER A 22 9.15 -0.42 -4.93
N GLY A 23 10.39 -0.70 -4.56
CA GLY A 23 11.56 0.05 -5.02
C GLY A 23 11.80 1.37 -4.28
N SER A 24 11.00 1.69 -3.27
CA SER A 24 11.20 2.84 -2.38
C SER A 24 11.18 2.42 -0.92
N ALA A 25 11.85 3.17 -0.05
CA ALA A 25 11.66 3.03 1.39
C ALA A 25 10.21 3.41 1.76
N PRO A 26 9.62 2.83 2.82
CA PRO A 26 8.32 3.22 3.34
C PRO A 26 8.29 4.72 3.65
N GLN A 27 7.13 5.34 3.46
CA GLN A 27 6.95 6.75 3.75
C GLN A 27 5.77 6.96 4.69
N LEU A 28 5.92 7.89 5.62
CA LEU A 28 4.87 8.29 6.55
C LEU A 28 4.45 9.72 6.23
N ARG A 29 3.16 10.02 6.33
CA ARG A 29 2.68 11.40 6.40
C ARG A 29 2.48 11.79 7.85
N ILE A 30 3.24 12.76 8.35
CA ILE A 30 3.15 13.25 9.73
C ILE A 30 3.02 14.77 9.67
N GLY A 31 1.94 15.32 10.25
CA GLY A 31 1.66 16.76 10.19
C GLY A 31 1.54 17.29 8.76
N GLY A 32 0.97 16.49 7.85
CA GLY A 32 0.82 16.83 6.43
C GLY A 32 2.07 16.61 5.55
N MET A 33 3.24 16.39 6.16
CA MET A 33 4.52 16.24 5.45
C MET A 33 4.89 14.77 5.24
N ILE A 34 5.35 14.43 4.03
CA ILE A 34 5.88 13.09 3.70
C ILE A 34 7.32 12.97 4.21
N ARG A 35 7.60 11.91 4.96
CA ARG A 35 8.93 11.56 5.47
C ARG A 35 9.26 10.10 5.13
N LYS A 36 10.49 9.85 4.68
CA LYS A 36 10.97 8.48 4.44
C LYS A 36 11.38 7.84 5.77
N VAL A 37 11.02 6.59 5.97
CA VAL A 37 11.57 5.76 7.04
C VAL A 37 12.98 5.35 6.64
N GLU A 38 13.94 5.46 7.55
CA GLU A 38 15.30 4.98 7.34
C GLU A 38 15.31 3.45 7.31
N SER A 39 15.19 2.91 6.09
CA SER A 39 15.15 1.47 5.85
C SER A 39 15.44 1.19 4.37
N PRO A 40 15.76 -0.07 4.02
CA PRO A 40 15.90 -0.47 2.63
C PRO A 40 14.62 -0.26 1.82
N ALA A 41 14.77 -0.20 0.50
CA ALA A 41 13.64 -0.20 -0.41
C ALA A 41 12.79 -1.47 -0.24
N ILE A 42 11.47 -1.31 -0.37
CA ILE A 42 10.53 -2.42 -0.26
C ILE A 42 10.63 -3.29 -1.52
N ASP A 43 10.82 -4.60 -1.34
CA ASP A 43 10.77 -5.57 -2.43
C ASP A 43 9.34 -5.78 -2.94
N VAL A 44 9.18 -5.96 -4.24
CA VAL A 44 7.87 -6.14 -4.88
C VAL A 44 7.16 -7.42 -4.43
N THR A 45 7.92 -8.49 -4.19
CA THR A 45 7.35 -9.77 -3.72
C THR A 45 6.89 -9.63 -2.27
N ALA A 46 7.70 -9.00 -1.42
CA ALA A 46 7.35 -8.74 -0.03
C ALA A 46 6.09 -7.86 0.10
N LEU A 47 6.01 -6.76 -0.66
CA LEU A 47 4.84 -5.90 -0.65
C LEU A 47 3.58 -6.66 -1.11
N ARG A 48 3.72 -7.49 -2.14
CA ARG A 48 2.61 -8.28 -2.67
C ARG A 48 2.10 -9.32 -1.67
N GLN A 49 3.01 -10.00 -0.98
CA GLN A 49 2.66 -10.95 0.08
C GLN A 49 1.93 -10.25 1.22
N PHE A 50 2.41 -9.07 1.63
CA PHE A 50 1.75 -8.26 2.65
C PHE A 50 0.35 -7.80 2.21
N THR A 51 0.19 -7.31 0.98
CA THR A 51 -1.14 -6.95 0.48
C THR A 51 -2.09 -8.14 0.50
N ALA A 52 -1.62 -9.33 0.13
CA ALA A 52 -2.43 -10.55 0.15
C ALA A 52 -2.80 -11.00 1.58
N SER A 53 -1.95 -10.77 2.59
CA SER A 53 -2.24 -11.16 3.97
C SER A 53 -3.32 -10.31 4.64
N ILE A 54 -3.51 -9.07 4.19
CA ILE A 54 -4.54 -8.16 4.72
C ILE A 54 -5.77 -8.04 3.82
N ALA A 55 -5.72 -8.56 2.59
CA ALA A 55 -6.84 -8.52 1.66
C ALA A 55 -7.93 -9.52 2.10
N PRO A 56 -9.22 -9.21 1.84
CA PRO A 56 -10.29 -10.21 1.96
C PRO A 56 -9.95 -11.45 1.13
N GLN A 57 -10.31 -12.65 1.62
CA GLN A 57 -9.95 -13.91 0.99
C GLN A 57 -10.27 -13.97 -0.51
N ALA A 58 -11.47 -13.55 -0.90
CA ALA A 58 -11.91 -13.51 -2.31
C ALA A 58 -11.02 -12.61 -3.20
N ILE A 59 -10.37 -11.60 -2.62
CA ILE A 59 -9.40 -10.73 -3.30
C ILE A 59 -8.01 -11.36 -3.31
N ALA A 60 -7.60 -11.99 -2.20
CA ALA A 60 -6.29 -12.64 -2.09
C ALA A 60 -6.11 -13.78 -3.11
N GLU A 61 -7.18 -14.54 -3.38
CA GLU A 61 -7.18 -15.65 -4.36
C GLU A 61 -6.92 -15.18 -5.81
N ASP A 62 -7.34 -13.96 -6.18
CA ASP A 62 -7.10 -13.34 -7.49
C ASP A 62 -6.59 -11.89 -7.33
N ILE A 63 -5.49 -11.71 -6.60
CA ILE A 63 -4.99 -10.36 -6.29
C ILE A 63 -4.59 -9.60 -7.57
N ASN A 64 -4.06 -10.31 -8.57
CA ASN A 64 -3.68 -9.73 -9.85
C ASN A 64 -4.91 -9.21 -10.62
N GLY A 65 -5.94 -10.05 -10.76
CA GLY A 65 -7.16 -9.64 -11.44
C GLY A 65 -7.87 -8.54 -10.68
N ALA A 66 -7.88 -8.59 -9.34
CA ALA A 66 -8.44 -7.53 -8.51
C ALA A 66 -7.73 -6.19 -8.71
N MET A 67 -6.38 -6.18 -8.72
CA MET A 67 -5.60 -4.97 -9.02
C MET A 67 -5.87 -4.45 -10.43
N PHE A 68 -5.94 -5.33 -11.44
CA PHE A 68 -6.22 -4.92 -12.82
C PHE A 68 -7.62 -4.31 -12.98
N ARG A 69 -8.64 -4.92 -12.37
CA ARG A 69 -10.02 -4.41 -12.36
C ARG A 69 -10.10 -3.07 -11.61
N GLY A 70 -9.47 -2.98 -10.44
CA GLY A 70 -9.42 -1.75 -9.63
C GLY A 70 -8.69 -0.61 -10.32
N ALA A 71 -7.61 -0.88 -11.05
CA ALA A 71 -6.85 0.13 -11.79
C ALA A 71 -7.68 0.84 -12.89
N ARG A 72 -8.81 0.25 -13.30
CA ARG A 72 -9.72 0.79 -14.31
C ARG A 72 -11.04 1.29 -13.72
N PHE A 73 -11.13 1.52 -12.42
CA PHE A 73 -12.40 1.89 -11.76
C PHE A 73 -13.08 3.10 -12.43
N SER A 74 -12.30 4.07 -12.92
CA SER A 74 -12.81 5.27 -13.60
C SER A 74 -13.50 4.96 -14.94
N ARG A 75 -13.13 3.87 -15.63
CA ARG A 75 -13.77 3.42 -16.88
C ARG A 75 -15.02 2.59 -16.65
N SER A 76 -15.27 2.14 -15.43
CA SER A 76 -16.48 1.39 -15.08
C SER A 76 -17.71 2.30 -14.89
N PHE A 77 -17.54 3.61 -15.00
CA PHE A 77 -18.61 4.60 -14.90
C PHE A 77 -18.61 5.52 -16.13
N ASP A 78 -19.70 5.50 -16.88
CA ASP A 78 -19.89 6.37 -18.05
C ASP A 78 -19.78 7.85 -17.64
N GLY A 79 -18.99 8.61 -18.40
CA GLY A 79 -18.77 10.05 -18.19
C GLY A 79 -17.76 10.42 -17.11
N LEU A 80 -17.19 9.45 -16.38
CA LEU A 80 -16.16 9.69 -15.33
C LEU A 80 -14.75 9.21 -15.72
N GLY A 81 -14.65 8.37 -16.75
CA GLY A 81 -13.37 7.93 -17.29
C GLY A 81 -12.71 9.02 -18.14
N ARG A 82 -11.48 9.42 -17.79
CA ARG A 82 -10.58 10.18 -18.67
C ARG A 82 -9.66 9.22 -19.42
#